data_AF-D3R1P2-F1
#
_entry.id   AF-D3R1P2-F1
#
_cell.length_a   1.000
_cell.length_b   1.000
_cell.length_c   1.000
_cell.angle_alpha   90.00
_cell.angle_beta   90.00
_cell.angle_gamma   90.00
#
_symmetry.space_group_name_H-M   'P 1'
#
loop_
_entity.id
_entity.type
_entity.pdbx_description
1 polymer ?
#
loop_
_entity_poly.entity_id
_entity_poly.type
_entity_poly.pdbx_seq_one_letter_code
_entity_poly.pdbx_strand_id
1 'polypeptide(L)'
;MNFAMEIANHCSPALAGIKPANLISYSSATCCSIAEYLVYLAEQLQTARIFFRLLQSDRHHRLCLVYKERILQKHLSRPEVKHELALLGYPTDADLEAMLDHLAKRFKVADSFPHEIAYFLGYPVDDIKGFVVNDGRNYCLNGYWKVYSDPEQAMKSFRRYTLCREAVMRRLAGGTALENLFR
;
A
#
# COMPACT_ATOMS: atom_id res chain seq x y z
N MET A 1 -21.43 2.77 5.00
CA MET A 1 -20.61 2.39 3.82
C MET A 1 -19.99 1.04 4.10
N ASN A 2 -20.10 0.07 3.18
CA ASN A 2 -19.56 -1.28 3.38
C ASN A 2 -18.03 -1.22 3.34
N PHE A 3 -17.34 -1.72 4.36
CA PHE A 3 -15.87 -1.67 4.42
C PHE A 3 -15.20 -2.47 3.27
N ALA A 4 -15.89 -3.45 2.69
CA ALA A 4 -15.45 -4.11 1.46
C ALA A 4 -15.29 -3.13 0.27
N MET A 5 -16.20 -2.15 0.16
CA MET A 5 -16.12 -1.11 -0.88
C MET A 5 -14.93 -0.19 -0.65
N GLU A 6 -14.60 0.12 0.61
CA GLU A 6 -13.41 0.91 0.94
C GLU A 6 -12.12 0.17 0.57
N ILE A 7 -12.03 -1.12 0.92
CA ILE A 7 -10.89 -1.95 0.51
C ILE A 7 -10.79 -2.03 -1.01
N ALA A 8 -11.90 -2.26 -1.73
CA ALA A 8 -11.88 -2.26 -3.18
C ALA A 8 -11.42 -0.90 -3.74
N ASN A 9 -11.96 0.22 -3.22
CA ASN A 9 -11.64 1.55 -3.71
C ASN A 9 -10.15 1.91 -3.51
N HIS A 10 -9.57 1.54 -2.37
CA HIS A 10 -8.21 1.94 -2.00
C HIS A 10 -7.13 0.90 -2.33
N CYS A 11 -7.48 -0.38 -2.34
CA CYS A 11 -6.50 -1.48 -2.38
C CYS A 11 -6.62 -2.39 -3.61
N SER A 12 -7.56 -2.15 -4.52
CA SER A 12 -7.69 -2.96 -5.76
C SER A 12 -6.37 -3.18 -6.50
N PRO A 13 -5.48 -2.17 -6.69
CA PRO A 13 -4.21 -2.40 -7.38
C PRO A 13 -3.31 -3.41 -6.66
N ALA A 14 -3.25 -3.41 -5.34
CA ALA A 14 -2.49 -4.40 -4.56
C ALA A 14 -3.14 -5.78 -4.59
N LEU A 15 -4.47 -5.84 -4.41
CA LEU A 15 -5.23 -7.10 -4.46
C LEU A 15 -5.08 -7.79 -5.84
N ALA A 16 -5.11 -7.01 -6.91
CA ALA A 16 -4.90 -7.48 -8.28
C ALA A 16 -3.42 -7.79 -8.62
N GLY A 17 -2.47 -7.51 -7.72
CA GLY A 17 -1.03 -7.69 -7.96
C GLY A 17 -0.42 -6.71 -8.97
N ILE A 18 -1.09 -5.58 -9.23
CA ILE A 18 -0.61 -4.51 -10.11
C ILE A 18 0.37 -3.60 -9.37
N LYS A 19 0.12 -3.34 -8.08
CA LYS A 19 0.96 -2.56 -7.17
C LYS A 19 1.49 -3.49 -6.06
N PRO A 20 2.69 -3.27 -5.51
CA PRO A 20 3.20 -4.12 -4.43
C PRO A 20 2.35 -4.05 -3.15
N ALA A 21 1.87 -2.86 -2.80
CA ALA A 21 1.01 -2.65 -1.65
C ALA A 21 0.14 -1.39 -1.79
N ASN A 22 -0.93 -1.31 -1.02
CA ASN A 22 -1.76 -0.12 -0.82
C ASN A 22 -1.98 0.10 0.68
N LEU A 23 -2.31 1.34 1.06
CA LEU A 23 -2.75 1.66 2.42
C LEU A 23 -4.27 1.77 2.47
N ILE A 24 -4.85 1.40 3.61
CA ILE A 24 -6.22 1.73 3.97
C ILE A 24 -6.28 2.18 5.42
N SER A 25 -7.02 3.27 5.66
CA SER A 25 -7.30 3.76 7.00
C SER A 25 -8.76 3.52 7.37
N TYR A 26 -9.02 3.22 8.63
CA TYR A 26 -10.38 3.10 9.14
C TYR A 26 -10.50 3.62 10.58
N SER A 27 -11.73 3.99 10.95
CA SER A 27 -12.01 4.58 12.25
C SER A 27 -11.78 3.59 13.39
N SER A 28 -11.15 4.06 14.47
CA SER A 28 -10.99 3.31 15.71
C SER A 28 -12.35 3.01 16.38
N ALA A 29 -13.40 3.79 16.10
CA ALA A 29 -14.74 3.55 16.63
C ALA A 29 -15.40 2.28 16.07
N THR A 30 -15.06 1.90 14.83
CA THR A 30 -15.58 0.70 14.15
C THR A 30 -14.56 -0.44 14.15
N CYS A 31 -13.56 -0.39 15.04
CA CYS A 31 -12.35 -1.18 14.86
C CYS A 31 -12.52 -2.68 15.14
N CYS A 32 -13.43 -3.08 16.03
CA CYS A 32 -13.66 -4.50 16.33
C CYS A 32 -14.25 -5.22 15.11
N SER A 33 -15.36 -4.72 14.56
CA SER A 33 -16.01 -5.32 13.39
C SER A 33 -15.13 -5.28 12.14
N ILE A 34 -14.35 -4.21 11.96
CA ILE A 34 -13.41 -4.11 10.84
C ILE A 34 -12.23 -5.07 11.02
N ALA A 35 -11.67 -5.19 12.24
CA ALA A 35 -10.57 -6.12 12.49
C ALA A 35 -11.01 -7.57 12.27
N GLU A 36 -12.19 -7.96 12.75
CA GLU A 36 -12.80 -9.27 12.50
C GLU A 36 -12.98 -9.52 11.00
N TYR A 37 -13.49 -8.54 10.26
CA TYR A 37 -13.63 -8.65 8.80
C TYR A 37 -12.29 -8.78 8.07
N LEU A 38 -11.25 -8.06 8.52
CA LEU A 38 -9.90 -8.19 7.95
C LEU A 38 -9.28 -9.56 8.24
N VAL A 39 -9.52 -10.13 9.43
CA VAL A 39 -9.10 -11.50 9.76
C VAL A 39 -9.80 -12.50 8.84
N TYR A 40 -11.12 -12.43 8.72
CA TYR A 40 -11.90 -13.25 7.78
C TYR A 40 -11.36 -13.13 6.35
N LEU A 41 -11.17 -11.91 5.87
CA LEU A 41 -10.71 -11.66 4.50
C LEU A 41 -9.28 -12.18 4.28
N ALA A 42 -8.39 -12.06 5.27
CA ALA A 42 -7.04 -12.60 5.21
C ALA A 42 -7.04 -14.13 5.06
N GLU A 43 -7.90 -14.82 5.80
CA GLU A 43 -8.09 -16.27 5.67
C GLU A 43 -8.58 -16.64 4.26
N GLN A 44 -9.58 -15.92 3.75
CA GLN A 44 -10.14 -16.18 2.42
C GLN A 44 -9.16 -15.90 1.27
N LEU A 45 -8.15 -15.06 1.48
CA LEU A 45 -7.16 -14.65 0.47
C LEU A 45 -5.77 -15.24 0.71
N GLN A 46 -5.63 -16.19 1.64
CA GLN A 46 -4.34 -16.79 1.98
C GLN A 46 -3.70 -17.52 0.79
N THR A 47 -4.49 -18.25 -0.01
CA THR A 47 -4.04 -18.95 -1.22
C THR A 47 -3.52 -17.97 -2.29
N ALA A 48 -4.15 -16.79 -2.38
CA ALA A 48 -3.73 -15.70 -3.24
C ALA A 48 -2.49 -14.94 -2.72
N ARG A 49 -2.01 -15.27 -1.51
CA ARG A 49 -0.87 -14.65 -0.80
C ARG A 49 -1.04 -13.14 -0.62
N ILE A 50 -2.25 -12.74 -0.26
CA ILE A 50 -2.60 -11.35 0.08
C ILE A 50 -2.70 -11.25 1.60
N PHE A 51 -2.06 -10.23 2.16
CA PHE A 51 -1.94 -10.05 3.60
C PHE A 51 -2.27 -8.60 4.00
N PHE A 52 -2.62 -8.46 5.27
CA PHE A 52 -3.03 -7.22 5.91
C PHE A 52 -2.13 -7.00 7.13
N ARG A 53 -1.46 -5.86 7.19
CA ARG A 53 -0.51 -5.52 8.25
C ARG A 53 -0.88 -4.19 8.88
N LEU A 54 -1.24 -4.20 10.16
CA LEU A 54 -1.46 -2.98 10.93
C LEU A 54 -0.12 -2.25 11.12
N LEU A 55 -0.02 -1.02 10.64
CA LEU A 55 1.18 -0.17 10.77
C LEU A 55 1.06 0.81 11.93
N GLN A 56 -0.11 1.44 12.08
CA GLN A 56 -0.38 2.44 13.10
C GLN A 56 -1.80 2.26 13.65
N SER A 57 -1.96 2.53 14.94
CA SER A 57 -3.25 2.66 15.60
C SER A 57 -3.17 3.82 16.59
N ASP A 58 -4.00 4.83 16.40
CA ASP A 58 -4.20 5.91 17.36
C ASP A 58 -5.66 5.96 17.82
N ARG A 59 -6.01 7.01 18.58
CA ARG A 59 -7.34 7.17 19.18
C ARG A 59 -8.46 7.28 18.14
N HIS A 60 -8.14 7.70 16.92
CA HIS A 60 -9.13 8.04 15.91
C HIS A 60 -9.07 7.09 14.70
N HIS A 61 -7.89 6.64 14.32
CA HIS A 61 -7.68 5.86 13.11
C HIS A 61 -6.70 4.70 13.28
N ARG A 62 -6.91 3.69 12.46
CA ARG A 62 -5.99 2.57 12.22
C ARG A 62 -5.54 2.61 10.77
N LEU A 63 -4.25 2.38 10.54
CA LEU A 63 -3.63 2.32 9.22
C LEU A 63 -3.15 0.90 8.94
N CYS A 64 -3.65 0.30 7.87
CA CYS A 64 -3.30 -1.04 7.43
C CYS A 64 -2.61 -1.00 6.07
N LEU A 65 -1.52 -1.75 5.94
CA LEU A 65 -0.87 -2.07 4.67
C LEU A 65 -1.50 -3.35 4.11
N VAL A 66 -2.05 -3.25 2.91
CA VAL A 66 -2.58 -4.38 2.13
C VAL A 66 -1.59 -4.70 1.04
N TYR A 67 -1.08 -5.92 0.99
CA TYR A 67 -0.02 -6.28 0.06
C TYR A 67 -0.12 -7.71 -0.43
N LYS A 68 0.43 -7.96 -1.62
CA LYS A 68 0.62 -9.30 -2.15
C LYS A 68 2.07 -9.70 -1.95
N GLU A 69 2.30 -10.66 -1.06
CA GLU A 69 3.63 -10.96 -0.48
C GLU A 69 4.72 -11.11 -1.54
N ARG A 70 4.52 -11.96 -2.55
CA ARG A 70 5.51 -12.19 -3.61
C ARG A 70 5.80 -10.94 -4.46
N ILE A 71 4.79 -10.11 -4.70
CA ILE A 71 4.95 -8.88 -5.49
C ILE A 71 5.72 -7.84 -4.67
N LEU A 72 5.37 -7.67 -3.39
CA LEU A 72 6.06 -6.76 -2.49
C LEU A 72 7.51 -7.20 -2.27
N GLN A 73 7.75 -8.48 -1.96
CA GLN A 73 9.10 -9.02 -1.76
C GLN A 73 9.98 -8.80 -2.99
N LYS A 74 9.48 -9.13 -4.19
CA LYS A 74 10.21 -8.91 -5.44
C LYS A 74 10.52 -7.42 -5.67
N HIS A 75 9.56 -6.54 -5.40
CA HIS A 75 9.74 -5.10 -5.54
C HIS A 75 10.79 -4.54 -4.57
N LEU A 76 10.71 -4.91 -3.28
CA LEU A 76 11.67 -4.47 -2.26
C LEU A 76 13.08 -5.04 -2.47
N SER A 77 13.21 -6.13 -3.24
CA SER A 77 14.50 -6.73 -3.59
C SER A 77 15.21 -6.03 -4.76
N ARG A 78 14.57 -5.04 -5.41
CA ARG A 78 15.20 -4.26 -6.48
C ARG A 78 16.41 -3.49 -5.93
N PRO A 79 17.58 -3.50 -6.59
CA PRO A 79 18.80 -2.89 -6.07
C PRO A 79 18.63 -1.43 -5.64
N GLU A 80 17.93 -0.63 -6.44
CA GLU A 80 17.63 0.77 -6.16
C GLU A 80 16.75 0.95 -4.93
N VAL A 81 15.74 0.09 -4.72
CA VAL A 81 14.87 0.17 -3.54
C VAL A 81 15.60 -0.31 -2.29
N LYS A 82 16.36 -1.41 -2.40
CA LYS A 82 17.23 -1.91 -1.33
C LYS A 82 18.22 -0.85 -0.88
N HIS A 83 18.89 -0.19 -1.83
CA HIS A 83 19.87 0.84 -1.52
C HIS A 83 19.27 1.96 -0.67
N GLU A 84 18.12 2.51 -1.08
CA GLU A 84 17.46 3.59 -0.33
C GLU A 84 16.99 3.14 1.06
N LEU A 85 16.41 1.93 1.17
CA LEU A 85 15.96 1.41 2.45
C LEU A 85 17.15 1.11 3.39
N ALA A 86 18.28 0.64 2.87
CA ALA A 86 19.50 0.44 3.66
C ALA A 86 20.05 1.75 4.23
N LEU A 87 20.03 2.85 3.46
CA LEU A 87 20.41 4.18 3.95
C LEU A 87 19.51 4.66 5.11
N LEU A 88 18.28 4.19 5.16
CA LEU A 88 17.31 4.47 6.22
C LEU A 88 17.40 3.49 7.40
N GLY A 89 18.37 2.56 7.40
CA GLY A 89 18.60 1.59 8.48
C GLY A 89 17.72 0.35 8.42
N TYR A 90 17.06 0.08 7.28
CA TYR A 90 16.27 -1.14 7.12
C TYR A 90 17.15 -2.40 6.97
N PRO A 91 16.71 -3.55 7.52
CA PRO A 91 17.44 -4.81 7.43
C PRO A 91 17.26 -5.47 6.04
N THR A 92 17.82 -4.88 4.99
CA THR A 92 17.52 -5.28 3.59
C THR A 92 18.03 -6.66 3.19
N ASP A 93 18.92 -7.27 3.97
CA ASP A 93 19.38 -8.65 3.78
C ASP A 93 18.56 -9.68 4.56
N ALA A 94 17.60 -9.24 5.37
CA ALA A 94 16.65 -10.10 6.06
C ALA A 94 15.43 -10.43 5.16
N ASP A 95 14.47 -11.15 5.73
CA ASP A 95 13.23 -11.49 5.04
C ASP A 95 12.23 -10.31 4.98
N LEU A 96 11.14 -10.52 4.25
CA LEU A 96 10.08 -9.50 4.11
C LEU A 96 9.47 -9.13 5.47
N GLU A 97 9.34 -10.09 6.39
CA GLU A 97 8.73 -9.85 7.69
C GLU A 97 9.58 -8.91 8.54
N ALA A 98 10.91 -9.08 8.55
CA ALA A 98 11.83 -8.16 9.21
C ALA A 98 11.74 -6.73 8.65
N MET A 99 11.55 -6.58 7.33
CA MET A 99 11.33 -5.28 6.69
C MET A 99 10.00 -4.64 7.15
N LEU A 100 8.92 -5.44 7.22
CA LEU A 100 7.59 -5.00 7.67
C LEU A 100 7.55 -4.67 9.17
N ASP A 101 8.28 -5.42 9.99
CA ASP A 101 8.51 -5.14 11.41
C ASP A 101 9.22 -3.80 11.60
N HIS A 102 10.28 -3.57 10.83
CA HIS A 102 11.02 -2.31 10.87
C HIS A 102 10.10 -1.14 10.48
N LEU A 103 9.34 -1.27 9.39
CA LEU A 103 8.36 -0.27 8.96
C LEU A 103 7.32 0.03 10.06
N ALA A 104 6.72 -1.00 10.66
CA ALA A 104 5.75 -0.82 11.74
C ALA A 104 6.35 -0.14 12.97
N LYS A 105 7.63 -0.40 13.28
CA LYS A 105 8.36 0.33 14.35
C LYS A 105 8.53 1.80 13.99
N ARG A 106 8.90 2.13 12.75
CA ARG A 106 9.02 3.52 12.27
C ARG A 106 7.73 4.31 12.46
N PHE A 107 6.58 3.72 12.12
CA PHE A 107 5.26 4.33 12.34
C PHE A 107 4.91 4.60 13.80
N LYS A 108 5.51 3.88 14.76
CA LYS A 108 5.26 4.08 16.20
C LYS A 108 6.14 5.17 16.82
N VAL A 109 7.34 5.38 16.27
CA VAL A 109 8.36 6.24 16.90
C VAL A 109 8.62 7.55 16.15
N ALA A 110 8.19 7.65 14.90
CA ALA A 110 8.41 8.85 14.10
C ALA A 110 7.50 10.01 14.55
N ASP A 111 8.07 11.22 14.62
CA ASP A 111 7.32 12.44 14.91
C ASP A 111 6.39 12.86 13.76
N SER A 112 6.70 12.40 12.54
CA SER A 112 5.94 12.67 11.33
C SER A 112 5.70 11.39 10.52
N PHE A 113 4.76 11.47 9.58
CA PHE A 113 4.38 10.32 8.74
C PHE A 113 5.60 9.83 7.92
N PRO A 114 6.07 8.59 8.10
CA PRO A 114 7.32 8.13 7.50
C PRO A 114 7.24 8.10 5.97
N HIS A 115 7.99 8.97 5.28
CA HIS A 115 7.96 9.07 3.81
C HIS A 115 8.45 7.79 3.12
N GLU A 116 9.27 6.97 3.79
CA GLU A 116 9.80 5.72 3.28
C GLU A 116 8.73 4.66 2.99
N ILE A 117 7.51 4.80 3.52
CA ILE A 117 6.37 3.97 3.13
C ILE A 117 6.14 3.98 1.61
N ALA A 118 6.51 5.06 0.92
CA ALA A 118 6.42 5.17 -0.52
C ALA A 118 7.21 4.08 -1.27
N TYR A 119 8.33 3.61 -0.71
CA TYR A 119 9.08 2.49 -1.26
C TYR A 119 8.27 1.19 -1.23
N PHE A 120 7.54 0.93 -0.14
CA PHE A 120 6.64 -0.23 0.01
C PHE A 120 5.43 -0.15 -0.91
N LEU A 121 4.96 1.07 -1.20
CA LEU A 121 3.87 1.33 -2.14
C LEU A 121 4.32 1.23 -3.61
N GLY A 122 5.61 1.13 -3.88
CA GLY A 122 6.14 1.03 -5.24
C GLY A 122 6.07 2.33 -6.02
N TYR A 123 6.24 3.47 -5.35
CA TYR A 123 6.51 4.72 -6.07
C TYR A 123 7.94 4.72 -6.63
N PRO A 124 8.18 5.37 -7.78
CA PRO A 124 9.54 5.50 -8.33
C PRO A 124 10.48 6.19 -7.34
N VAL A 125 11.72 5.70 -7.24
CA VAL A 125 12.73 6.23 -6.31
C VAL A 125 12.94 7.73 -6.51
N ASP A 126 13.04 8.17 -7.76
CA ASP A 126 13.26 9.58 -8.09
C ASP A 126 12.10 10.49 -7.67
N ASP A 127 10.86 9.98 -7.70
CA ASP A 127 9.70 10.73 -7.22
C ASP A 127 9.66 10.82 -5.69
N ILE A 128 10.13 9.78 -5.00
CA ILE A 128 10.26 9.79 -3.52
C ILE A 128 11.32 10.80 -3.10
N LYS A 129 12.50 10.76 -3.74
CA LYS A 129 13.57 11.74 -3.51
C LYS A 129 13.11 13.16 -3.83
N GLY A 130 12.45 13.35 -4.97
CA GLY A 130 11.89 14.63 -5.38
C GLY A 130 10.89 15.17 -4.36
N PHE A 131 10.02 14.32 -3.82
CA PHE A 131 9.08 14.70 -2.77
C PHE A 131 9.79 15.19 -1.51
N VAL A 132 10.81 14.45 -1.04
CA VAL A 132 11.57 14.82 0.17
C VAL A 132 12.35 16.12 -0.04
N VAL A 133 13.06 16.26 -1.16
CA VAL A 133 13.87 17.45 -1.47
C VAL A 133 13.02 18.71 -1.62
N ASN A 134 11.81 18.59 -2.18
CA ASN A 134 10.94 19.72 -2.44
C ASN A 134 9.85 19.94 -1.39
N ASP A 135 9.86 19.20 -0.27
CA ASP A 135 8.81 19.25 0.75
C ASP A 135 7.39 19.09 0.14
N GLY A 136 7.28 18.18 -0.84
CA GLY A 136 6.05 17.94 -1.58
C GLY A 136 5.59 19.09 -2.50
N ARG A 137 6.43 20.09 -2.79
CA ARG A 137 6.13 21.19 -3.74
C ARG A 137 6.81 20.94 -5.09
N ASN A 138 6.62 21.82 -6.07
CA ASN A 138 7.32 21.80 -7.38
C ASN A 138 7.25 20.48 -8.17
N TYR A 139 6.16 19.72 -8.01
CA TYR A 139 5.92 18.50 -8.79
C TYR A 139 5.44 18.84 -10.21
N CYS A 140 5.77 17.98 -11.18
CA CYS A 140 5.30 18.15 -12.57
C CYS A 140 3.91 17.54 -12.80
N LEU A 141 3.52 16.55 -11.99
CA LEU A 141 2.21 15.90 -12.05
C LEU A 141 1.77 15.46 -10.65
N ASN A 142 0.47 15.51 -10.37
CA ASN A 142 -0.13 15.05 -9.13
C ASN A 142 -1.32 14.13 -9.41
N GLY A 143 -1.29 12.93 -8.83
CA GLY A 143 -2.35 11.92 -8.95
C GLY A 143 -2.29 10.93 -7.80
N TYR A 144 -1.93 9.68 -8.08
CA TYR A 144 -1.75 8.67 -7.02
C TYR A 144 -0.54 8.97 -6.12
N TRP A 145 0.45 9.68 -6.66
CA TRP A 145 1.54 10.30 -5.93
C TRP A 145 1.94 11.60 -6.65
N LYS A 146 2.84 12.37 -6.02
CA LYS A 146 3.45 13.57 -6.64
C LYS A 146 4.67 13.15 -7.45
N VAL A 147 4.70 13.52 -8.72
CA VAL A 147 5.71 13.07 -9.69
C VAL A 147 6.71 14.19 -9.92
N TYR A 148 7.98 13.82 -9.96
CA TYR A 148 9.12 14.72 -10.14
C TYR A 148 10.03 14.30 -11.30
N SER A 149 9.95 13.04 -11.72
CA SER A 149 10.84 12.44 -12.72
C SER A 149 10.17 12.27 -14.09
N ASP A 150 9.26 11.29 -14.21
CA ASP A 150 8.67 10.86 -15.49
C ASP A 150 7.13 10.95 -15.44
N PRO A 151 6.53 12.08 -15.87
CA PRO A 151 5.08 12.25 -15.87
C PRO A 151 4.37 11.28 -16.83
N GLU A 152 5.00 10.86 -17.93
CA GLU A 152 4.36 9.95 -18.90
C GLU A 152 4.20 8.54 -18.32
N GLN A 153 5.25 8.00 -17.71
CA GLN A 153 5.19 6.69 -17.04
C GLN A 153 4.27 6.71 -15.82
N ALA A 154 4.26 7.84 -15.09
CA ALA A 154 3.33 8.03 -13.99
C ALA A 154 1.87 8.02 -14.48
N MET A 155 1.53 8.72 -15.56
CA MET A 155 0.18 8.71 -16.14
C MET A 155 -0.26 7.31 -16.57
N LYS A 156 0.63 6.52 -17.19
CA LYS A 156 0.35 5.12 -17.56
C LYS A 156 0.02 4.28 -16.32
N SER A 157 0.80 4.45 -15.25
CA SER A 157 0.58 3.76 -13.98
C SER A 157 -0.74 4.18 -13.33
N PHE A 158 -1.02 5.48 -13.27
CA PHE A 158 -2.28 6.03 -12.73
C PHE A 158 -3.48 5.47 -13.48
N ARG A 159 -3.43 5.46 -14.81
CA ARG A 159 -4.50 4.91 -15.66
C ARG A 159 -4.72 3.43 -15.36
N ARG A 160 -3.65 2.63 -15.23
CA ARG A 160 -3.75 1.21 -14.90
C ARG A 160 -4.40 0.99 -13.53
N TYR A 161 -4.05 1.81 -12.53
CA TYR A 161 -4.63 1.72 -11.19
C TYR A 161 -6.10 2.11 -11.19
N THR A 162 -6.47 3.17 -11.91
CA THR A 162 -7.86 3.62 -12.05
C THR A 162 -8.72 2.58 -12.72
N LEU A 163 -8.28 2.01 -13.84
CA LEU A 163 -9.01 0.97 -14.56
C LEU A 163 -9.20 -0.29 -13.70
N CYS A 164 -8.18 -0.68 -12.94
CA CYS A 164 -8.27 -1.80 -12.01
C CYS A 164 -9.33 -1.54 -10.93
N ARG A 165 -9.26 -0.38 -10.27
CA ARG A 165 -10.23 0.03 -9.25
C ARG A 165 -11.65 0.04 -9.81
N GLU A 166 -11.88 0.64 -10.97
CA GLU A 166 -13.19 0.70 -11.60
C GLU A 166 -13.76 -0.68 -11.93
N ALA A 167 -12.92 -1.58 -12.45
CA ALA A 167 -13.32 -2.95 -12.76
C ALA A 167 -13.74 -3.73 -11.50
N VAL A 168 -12.95 -3.64 -10.43
CA VAL A 168 -13.24 -4.32 -9.15
C VAL A 168 -14.50 -3.74 -8.52
N MET A 169 -14.61 -2.41 -8.45
CA MET A 169 -15.77 -1.72 -7.89
C MET A 169 -17.07 -2.07 -8.64
N ARG A 170 -17.02 -2.19 -9.97
CA ARG A 170 -18.17 -2.60 -10.77
C ARG A 170 -18.64 -4.02 -10.44
N ARG A 171 -17.71 -4.97 -10.27
CA ARG A 171 -18.06 -6.36 -9.91
C ARG A 171 -18.61 -6.47 -8.49
N LEU A 172 -18.05 -5.70 -7.56
CA LEU A 172 -18.52 -5.63 -6.18
C LEU A 172 -19.93 -5.02 -6.09
N ALA A 173 -20.19 -3.94 -6.83
CA ALA A 173 -21.52 -3.34 -6.95
C ALA A 173 -22.54 -4.29 -7.61
N GLY A 174 -22.07 -5.18 -8.50
CA GLY A 174 -22.88 -6.27 -9.09
C GLY A 174 -23.14 -7.45 -8.16
N GLY A 175 -22.76 -7.38 -6.87
CA GLY A 175 -23.03 -8.40 -5.86
C GLY A 175 -21.97 -9.48 -5.70
N THR A 176 -20.83 -9.39 -6.41
CA THR A 176 -19.72 -10.34 -6.20
C THR A 176 -18.98 -10.00 -4.91
N ALA A 177 -18.86 -10.94 -3.97
CA ALA A 177 -18.07 -10.74 -2.75
C ALA A 177 -16.59 -10.46 -3.07
N LEU A 178 -15.94 -9.62 -2.27
CA LEU A 178 -14.59 -9.10 -2.54
C LEU A 178 -13.55 -10.22 -2.66
N GLU A 179 -13.60 -11.19 -1.75
CA GLU A 179 -12.71 -12.35 -1.72
C GLU A 179 -12.79 -13.19 -3.00
N ASN A 180 -13.99 -13.33 -3.58
CA ASN A 180 -14.20 -14.11 -4.81
C ASN A 180 -13.61 -13.44 -6.06
N LEU A 181 -13.22 -12.16 -5.97
CA LEU A 181 -12.56 -11.46 -7.07
C LEU A 181 -11.05 -11.77 -7.15
N PHE A 182 -10.46 -12.29 -6.07
CA PHE A 182 -9.01 -12.43 -5.93
C PHE A 182 -8.53 -13.81 -5.43
N ARG A 183 -9.46 -14.73 -5.13
CA ARG A 183 -9.16 -16.14 -4.83
C ARG A 183 -8.51 -16.89 -6.00
#